data_AF-A0A7V9F196-F1
#
_entry.id   AF-A0A7V9F196-F1
#
_cell.length_a   1.000
_cell.length_b   1.000
_cell.length_c   1.000
_cell.angle_alpha   90.00
_cell.angle_beta   90.00
_cell.angle_gamma   90.00
#
_symmetry.space_group_name_H-M   'P 1'
#
loop_
_entity.id
_entity.type
_entity.pdbx_description
1 polymer ?
#
loop_
_entity_poly.entity_id
_entity_poly.type
_entity_poly.pdbx_seq_one_letter_code
_entity_poly.pdbx_strand_id
1 'polypeptide(L)'
;MPPLITYEEALQLGAIEDHARIEALIERAWLARLEHFGDSTDLCSLVNAKSGGCAEDCGFCAQSRFAEAETPMHAMMTPEQILEHARAAEAAGAHRFCMVTQGQGLSKRDFQNILDGAKLVAENTNLKRCASVGHMSVQRAKQLKEAGIQRVHHNVETAESYYDEVSTTVRYEGRLRTIDAVEEAGLETCVGGILNLGESREQRVEMAFQLAKIDPTSVPINMLNPRAGTKFGDRDYMDPWEAVKWIAIFRLILPAALFRLCGGRVENLGELQQLAVRAGINGVMMGNFLTTLGSEPEDDRAMFEELGLNVARQPDNGADPRPDNRSGWLEGETPRTPVDELIDRQEEANLWNPELQLRRKKKTAVPPRPDGAANRGLEVVQVGKEGS
;
A
#
# COMPACT_ATOMS: atom_id res chain seq x y z
N MET A 1 11.29 -2.58 18.48
CA MET A 1 10.92 -2.04 19.84
C MET A 1 9.88 -2.96 20.48
N PRO A 2 9.83 -3.20 21.82
CA PRO A 2 8.79 -4.07 22.37
C PRO A 2 7.38 -3.49 22.17
N PRO A 3 6.36 -4.34 21.96
CA PRO A 3 4.95 -3.93 21.95
C PRO A 3 4.52 -3.23 23.25
N LEU A 4 3.62 -2.25 23.13
CA LEU A 4 3.00 -1.54 24.28
C LEU A 4 1.83 -2.31 24.90
N ILE A 5 1.39 -3.38 24.25
CA ILE A 5 0.34 -4.29 24.72
C ILE A 5 0.76 -5.74 24.52
N THR A 6 0.30 -6.63 25.39
CA THR A 6 0.55 -8.07 25.25
C THR A 6 -0.37 -8.70 24.21
N TYR A 7 -0.08 -9.96 23.87
CA TYR A 7 -0.91 -10.75 22.96
C TYR A 7 -2.34 -10.90 23.50
N GLU A 8 -2.48 -11.19 24.80
CA GLU A 8 -3.77 -11.33 25.48
C GLU A 8 -4.54 -10.01 25.51
N GLU A 9 -3.86 -8.88 25.77
CA GLU A 9 -4.49 -7.56 25.73
C GLU A 9 -4.98 -7.23 24.31
N ALA A 10 -4.20 -7.55 23.27
CA ALA A 10 -4.60 -7.34 21.88
C ALA A 10 -5.85 -8.16 21.51
N LEU A 11 -5.97 -9.41 21.99
CA LEU A 11 -7.19 -10.21 21.82
C LEU A 11 -8.40 -9.58 22.50
N GLN A 12 -8.24 -9.11 23.74
CA GLN A 12 -9.31 -8.45 24.49
C GLN A 12 -9.76 -7.16 23.81
N LEU A 13 -8.82 -6.34 23.33
CA LEU A 13 -9.11 -5.12 22.57
C LEU A 13 -9.80 -5.44 21.24
N GLY A 14 -9.38 -6.50 20.55
CA GLY A 14 -9.99 -6.96 19.30
C GLY A 14 -11.47 -7.35 19.45
N ALA A 15 -11.89 -7.75 20.66
CA ALA A 15 -13.28 -8.11 20.97
C ALA A 15 -14.17 -6.90 21.34
N ILE A 16 -13.64 -5.69 21.44
CA ILE A 16 -14.43 -4.49 21.76
C ILE A 16 -15.31 -4.10 20.55
N GLU A 17 -16.60 -3.90 20.79
CA GLU A 17 -17.57 -3.44 19.78
C GLU A 17 -18.17 -2.08 20.14
N ASP A 18 -18.02 -1.64 21.39
CA ASP A 18 -18.50 -0.33 21.86
C ASP A 18 -17.62 0.81 21.31
N HIS A 19 -18.25 1.76 20.61
CA HIS A 19 -17.52 2.85 19.93
C HIS A 19 -16.78 3.76 20.92
N ALA A 20 -17.35 4.07 22.10
CA ALA A 20 -16.67 4.92 23.08
C ALA A 20 -15.37 4.27 23.60
N ARG A 21 -15.37 2.94 23.76
CA ARG A 21 -14.16 2.19 24.09
C ARG A 21 -13.17 2.11 22.93
N ILE A 22 -13.64 2.06 21.69
CA ILE A 22 -12.77 2.15 20.49
C ILE A 22 -12.13 3.53 20.39
N GLU A 23 -12.87 4.60 20.65
CA GLU A 23 -12.35 5.97 20.70
C GLU A 23 -11.25 6.12 21.75
N ALA A 24 -11.45 5.59 22.96
CA ALA A 24 -10.41 5.60 23.99
C ALA A 24 -9.13 4.84 23.56
N LEU A 25 -9.28 3.75 22.80
CA LEU A 25 -8.16 3.03 22.21
C LEU A 25 -7.45 3.85 21.12
N ILE A 26 -8.21 4.56 20.29
CA ILE A 26 -7.68 5.48 19.26
C ILE A 26 -6.87 6.60 19.91
N GLU A 27 -7.35 7.21 20.98
CA GLU A 27 -6.58 8.23 21.72
C GLU A 27 -5.24 7.68 22.23
N ARG A 28 -5.23 6.44 22.75
CA ARG A 28 -3.99 5.80 23.19
C ARG A 28 -3.03 5.58 22.03
N ALA A 29 -3.52 5.13 20.88
CA ALA A 29 -2.72 4.93 19.68
C ALA A 29 -2.20 6.25 19.09
N TRP A 30 -3.00 7.32 19.17
CA TRP A 30 -2.62 8.68 18.78
C TRP A 30 -1.42 9.18 19.59
N LEU A 31 -1.47 9.03 20.91
CA LEU A 31 -0.37 9.41 21.80
C LEU A 31 0.92 8.64 21.49
N ALA A 32 0.82 7.32 21.26
CA ALA A 32 1.96 6.51 20.85
C ALA A 32 2.54 7.00 19.50
N ARG A 33 1.69 7.37 18.54
CA ARG A 33 2.12 7.94 17.26
C ARG A 33 2.82 9.29 17.46
N LEU A 34 2.27 10.19 18.28
CA LEU A 34 2.88 11.49 18.55
C LEU A 34 4.23 11.37 19.26
N GLU A 35 4.36 10.44 20.21
CA GLU A 35 5.60 10.19 20.94
C GLU A 35 6.75 9.81 20.00
N HIS A 36 6.47 9.00 18.98
CA HIS A 36 7.50 8.53 18.05
C HIS A 36 7.70 9.42 16.83
N PHE A 37 6.65 10.09 16.35
CA PHE A 37 6.66 10.74 15.05
C PHE A 37 6.32 12.23 15.11
N GLY A 38 5.88 12.77 16.24
CA GLY A 38 5.43 14.16 16.34
C GLY A 38 4.36 14.45 15.29
N ASP A 39 4.53 15.53 14.53
CA ASP A 39 3.65 15.93 13.44
C ASP A 39 3.98 15.28 12.09
N SER A 40 5.07 14.50 11.99
CA SER A 40 5.59 14.02 10.70
C SER A 40 4.65 13.09 9.93
N THR A 41 4.64 13.25 8.62
CA THR A 41 3.92 12.38 7.69
C THR A 41 4.85 11.80 6.62
N ASP A 42 4.43 10.71 5.98
CA ASP A 42 5.13 10.10 4.85
C ASP A 42 4.07 9.72 3.81
N LEU A 43 3.69 10.63 2.91
CA LEU A 43 2.73 10.35 1.83
C LEU A 43 3.43 9.67 0.63
N CYS A 44 2.86 8.60 0.07
CA CYS A 44 3.50 7.83 -1.00
C CYS A 44 2.58 7.75 -2.20
N SER A 45 3.14 7.84 -3.39
CA SER A 45 2.45 7.47 -4.63
C SER A 45 3.14 6.25 -5.23
N LEU A 46 2.47 5.56 -6.14
CA LEU A 46 3.03 4.41 -6.84
C LEU A 46 2.81 4.51 -8.35
N VAL A 47 3.59 3.73 -9.08
CA VAL A 47 3.29 3.37 -10.45
C VAL A 47 3.19 1.86 -10.56
N ASN A 48 2.15 1.38 -11.25
CA ASN A 48 2.05 -0.01 -11.67
C ASN A 48 2.93 -0.21 -12.91
N ALA A 49 4.24 -0.36 -12.71
CA ALA A 49 5.25 -0.40 -13.78
C ALA A 49 5.12 -1.63 -14.69
N LYS A 50 4.43 -2.69 -14.24
CA LYS A 50 4.09 -3.86 -15.05
C LYS A 50 2.81 -4.49 -14.53
N SER A 51 1.77 -4.51 -15.38
CA SER A 51 0.42 -4.90 -14.96
C SER A 51 -0.12 -6.14 -15.66
N GLY A 52 -0.80 -6.98 -14.89
CA GLY A 52 -1.62 -8.09 -15.35
C GLY A 52 -0.86 -9.34 -15.79
N GLY A 53 -1.59 -10.46 -15.87
CA GLY A 53 -1.04 -11.76 -16.27
C GLY A 53 -0.10 -12.38 -15.24
N CYS A 54 -0.28 -12.04 -13.95
CA CYS A 54 0.50 -12.58 -12.86
C CYS A 54 0.36 -14.10 -12.78
N ALA A 55 1.47 -14.83 -12.60
CA ALA A 55 1.46 -16.28 -12.52
C ALA A 55 0.91 -16.82 -11.20
N GLU A 56 0.70 -15.96 -10.21
CA GLU A 56 0.31 -16.34 -8.85
C GLU A 56 -1.20 -16.38 -8.65
N ASP A 57 -1.66 -17.20 -7.70
CA ASP A 57 -3.07 -17.47 -7.40
C ASP A 57 -3.63 -16.69 -6.20
N CYS A 58 -3.02 -15.55 -5.85
CA CYS A 58 -3.43 -14.75 -4.70
C CYS A 58 -4.93 -14.40 -4.76
N GLY A 59 -5.70 -14.86 -3.77
CA GLY A 59 -7.16 -14.85 -3.80
C GLY A 59 -7.83 -13.48 -3.86
N PHE A 60 -7.13 -12.42 -3.45
CA PHE A 60 -7.58 -11.03 -3.51
C PHE A 60 -7.21 -10.31 -4.82
N CYS A 61 -6.28 -10.84 -5.61
CA CYS A 61 -5.58 -10.06 -6.63
C CYS A 61 -6.23 -10.17 -8.01
N ALA A 62 -6.80 -9.08 -8.51
CA ALA A 62 -7.37 -9.02 -9.85
C ALA A 62 -6.33 -9.29 -10.97
N GLN A 63 -5.05 -8.99 -10.72
CA GLN A 63 -3.98 -9.23 -11.70
C GLN A 63 -3.60 -10.71 -11.87
N SER A 64 -4.11 -11.59 -10.99
CA SER A 64 -3.88 -13.04 -11.05
C SER A 64 -4.37 -13.62 -12.39
N ARG A 65 -3.57 -14.51 -12.99
CA ARG A 65 -4.02 -15.31 -14.13
C ARG A 65 -5.16 -16.28 -13.77
N PHE A 66 -5.42 -16.51 -12.49
CA PHE A 66 -6.51 -17.36 -12.01
C PHE A 66 -7.80 -16.58 -11.74
N ALA A 67 -7.76 -15.24 -11.70
CA ALA A 67 -8.94 -14.39 -11.58
C ALA A 67 -9.65 -14.17 -12.92
N GLU A 68 -10.97 -14.04 -12.91
CA GLU A 68 -11.79 -13.56 -14.03
C GLU A 68 -11.94 -12.03 -14.06
N ALA A 69 -11.55 -11.37 -12.97
CA ALA A 69 -11.63 -9.92 -12.84
C ALA A 69 -10.95 -9.21 -14.02
N GLU A 70 -11.60 -8.17 -14.54
CA GLU A 70 -10.98 -7.31 -15.54
C GLU A 70 -9.78 -6.58 -14.92
N THR A 71 -8.63 -6.65 -15.58
CA THR A 71 -7.41 -5.95 -15.17
C THR A 71 -6.71 -5.36 -16.40
N PRO A 72 -6.36 -4.06 -16.38
CA PRO A 72 -5.50 -3.46 -17.38
C PRO A 72 -4.16 -4.22 -17.51
N MET A 73 -3.84 -4.68 -18.71
CA MET A 73 -2.59 -5.40 -18.99
C MET A 73 -1.67 -4.54 -19.84
N HIS A 74 -0.42 -4.37 -19.41
CA HIS A 74 0.62 -3.72 -20.21
C HIS A 74 2.00 -4.30 -19.88
N ALA A 75 2.94 -4.10 -20.82
CA ALA A 75 4.32 -4.53 -20.64
C ALA A 75 5.04 -3.67 -19.60
N MET A 76 6.25 -4.10 -19.22
CA MET A 76 7.13 -3.33 -18.35
C MET A 76 7.38 -1.93 -18.95
N MET A 77 7.15 -0.90 -18.15
CA MET A 77 7.44 0.50 -18.51
C MET A 77 8.93 0.71 -18.78
N THR A 78 9.25 1.69 -19.63
CA THR A 78 10.64 2.16 -19.80
C THR A 78 11.03 3.04 -18.61
N PRO A 79 12.35 3.21 -18.34
CA PRO A 79 12.84 4.13 -17.32
C PRO A 79 12.27 5.56 -17.44
N GLU A 80 12.09 6.07 -18.66
CA GLU A 80 11.57 7.41 -18.92
C GLU A 80 10.10 7.54 -18.54
N GLN A 81 9.28 6.51 -18.84
CA GLN A 81 7.88 6.47 -18.41
C GLN A 81 7.76 6.42 -16.89
N ILE A 82 8.65 5.67 -16.21
CA ILE A 82 8.71 5.63 -14.74
C ILE A 82 9.01 7.03 -14.18
N LEU A 83 9.98 7.74 -14.78
CA LEU A 83 10.34 9.11 -14.37
C LEU A 83 9.18 10.09 -14.58
N GLU A 84 8.43 9.99 -15.67
CA GLU A 84 7.25 10.81 -15.93
C GLU A 84 6.21 10.67 -14.82
N HIS A 85 5.87 9.43 -14.44
CA HIS A 85 4.99 9.17 -13.30
C HIS A 85 5.56 9.66 -11.97
N ALA A 86 6.88 9.57 -11.78
CA ALA A 86 7.52 10.12 -10.57
C ALA A 86 7.38 11.64 -10.50
N ARG A 87 7.59 12.36 -11.60
CA ARG A 87 7.40 13.82 -11.66
C ARG A 87 5.96 14.22 -11.38
N ALA A 88 4.99 13.48 -11.90
CA ALA A 88 3.58 13.70 -11.59
C ALA A 88 3.28 13.47 -10.09
N ALA A 89 3.80 12.39 -9.51
CA ALA A 89 3.68 12.13 -8.08
C ALA A 89 4.33 13.22 -7.21
N GLU A 90 5.49 13.73 -7.64
CA GLU A 90 6.14 14.87 -6.98
C GLU A 90 5.30 16.14 -7.08
N ALA A 91 4.79 16.48 -8.26
CA ALA A 91 3.89 17.63 -8.43
C ALA A 91 2.65 17.52 -7.51
N ALA A 92 2.11 16.31 -7.37
CA ALA A 92 0.96 16.00 -6.50
C ALA A 92 1.27 15.95 -4.98
N GLY A 93 2.49 16.26 -4.56
CA GLY A 93 2.83 16.33 -3.12
C GLY A 93 3.30 15.03 -2.47
N ALA A 94 3.55 13.95 -3.21
CA ALA A 94 4.07 12.71 -2.64
C ALA A 94 5.49 12.87 -2.05
N HIS A 95 5.75 12.31 -0.87
CA HIS A 95 7.09 12.24 -0.26
C HIS A 95 7.90 11.07 -0.83
N ARG A 96 7.21 10.00 -1.25
CA ARG A 96 7.80 8.75 -1.71
C ARG A 96 7.14 8.26 -2.98
N PHE A 97 7.93 7.67 -3.87
CA PHE A 97 7.47 7.04 -5.09
C PHE A 97 7.83 5.55 -5.12
N CYS A 98 6.83 4.70 -5.35
CA CYS A 98 6.98 3.25 -5.36
C CYS A 98 6.79 2.65 -6.75
N MET A 99 7.81 1.97 -7.26
CA MET A 99 7.72 1.19 -8.49
C MET A 99 7.20 -0.20 -8.17
N VAL A 100 5.99 -0.51 -8.64
CA VAL A 100 5.30 -1.78 -8.33
C VAL A 100 5.13 -2.61 -9.59
N THR A 101 5.39 -3.91 -9.49
CA THR A 101 5.17 -4.85 -10.60
C THR A 101 4.40 -6.06 -10.13
N GLN A 102 3.61 -6.66 -11.03
CA GLN A 102 3.05 -7.99 -10.82
C GLN A 102 4.12 -9.10 -10.82
N GLY A 103 3.77 -10.23 -10.22
CA GLY A 103 4.50 -11.49 -10.35
C GLY A 103 5.40 -11.79 -9.16
N GLN A 104 5.85 -13.05 -9.09
CA GLN A 104 6.74 -13.52 -8.03
C GLN A 104 8.18 -12.99 -8.16
N GLY A 105 8.57 -12.46 -9.32
CA GLY A 105 9.87 -11.83 -9.52
C GLY A 105 10.08 -11.39 -10.97
N LEU A 106 10.95 -10.40 -11.16
CA LEU A 106 11.23 -9.86 -12.49
C LEU A 106 12.30 -10.63 -13.25
N SER A 107 12.15 -10.67 -14.59
CA SER A 107 13.20 -11.09 -15.52
C SER A 107 14.42 -10.18 -15.39
N LYS A 108 15.59 -10.62 -15.88
CA LYS A 108 16.81 -9.78 -15.87
C LYS A 108 16.60 -8.43 -16.57
N ARG A 109 15.88 -8.45 -17.70
CA ARG A 109 15.57 -7.24 -18.47
C ARG A 109 14.63 -6.29 -17.72
N ASP A 110 13.51 -6.81 -17.21
CA ASP A 110 12.54 -5.96 -16.50
C ASP A 110 13.14 -5.42 -15.19
N PHE A 111 13.99 -6.19 -14.54
CA PHE A 111 14.72 -5.73 -13.37
C PHE A 111 15.69 -4.60 -13.71
N GLN A 112 16.40 -4.70 -14.84
CA GLN A 112 17.28 -3.63 -15.29
C GLN A 112 16.49 -2.33 -15.54
N ASN A 113 15.29 -2.39 -16.12
CA ASN A 113 14.43 -1.22 -16.26
C ASN A 113 14.06 -0.57 -14.91
N ILE A 114 13.83 -1.37 -13.87
CA ILE A 114 13.59 -0.84 -12.51
C ILE A 114 14.84 -0.13 -11.98
N LEU A 115 16.03 -0.70 -12.16
CA LEU A 115 17.28 -0.09 -11.70
C LEU A 115 17.55 1.24 -12.41
N ASP A 116 17.36 1.28 -13.72
CA ASP A 116 17.58 2.48 -14.51
C ASP A 116 16.51 3.55 -14.23
N GLY A 117 15.25 3.14 -14.06
CA GLY A 117 14.18 4.02 -13.61
C GLY A 117 14.44 4.61 -12.21
N ALA A 118 14.91 3.80 -11.26
CA ALA A 118 15.25 4.25 -9.91
C ALA A 118 16.34 5.33 -9.91
N LYS A 119 17.38 5.16 -10.73
CA LYS A 119 18.45 6.17 -10.91
C LYS A 119 17.92 7.46 -11.50
N LEU A 120 17.12 7.37 -12.56
CA LEU A 120 16.50 8.56 -13.17
C LEU A 120 15.64 9.32 -12.16
N VAL A 121 14.82 8.63 -11.37
CA VAL A 121 14.02 9.25 -10.31
C VAL A 121 14.91 9.90 -9.25
N ALA A 122 16.00 9.23 -8.84
CA ALA A 122 16.95 9.80 -7.87
C ALA A 122 17.66 11.06 -8.38
N GLU A 123 17.98 11.12 -9.67
CA GLU A 123 18.68 12.25 -10.31
C GLU A 123 17.77 13.45 -10.61
N ASN A 124 16.47 13.20 -10.84
CA ASN A 124 15.55 14.19 -11.42
C ASN A 124 14.39 14.59 -10.51
N THR A 125 14.30 14.04 -9.30
CA THR A 125 13.23 14.33 -8.34
C THR A 125 13.78 14.39 -6.92
N ASN A 126 13.03 15.04 -6.04
CA ASN A 126 13.24 15.05 -4.60
C ASN A 126 12.39 13.98 -3.88
N LEU A 127 12.04 12.88 -4.57
CA LEU A 127 11.24 11.80 -4.00
C LEU A 127 12.10 10.75 -3.32
N LYS A 128 11.64 10.24 -2.16
CA LYS A 128 12.12 8.97 -1.61
C LYS A 128 11.73 7.83 -2.53
N ARG A 129 12.55 6.79 -2.65
CA ARG A 129 12.35 5.73 -3.67
C ARG A 129 12.08 4.37 -3.03
N CYS A 130 11.03 3.71 -3.51
CA CYS A 130 10.58 2.41 -3.05
C CYS A 130 10.37 1.45 -4.24
N ALA A 131 10.49 0.15 -3.99
CA ALA A 131 10.19 -0.89 -4.99
C ALA A 131 9.36 -2.02 -4.38
N SER A 132 8.41 -2.56 -5.16
CA SER A 132 7.64 -3.77 -4.87
C SER A 132 7.69 -4.70 -6.08
N VAL A 133 8.72 -5.55 -6.15
CA VAL A 133 9.08 -6.31 -7.36
C VAL A 133 9.13 -7.83 -7.18
N GLY A 134 8.37 -8.34 -6.20
CA GLY A 134 8.28 -9.76 -5.87
C GLY A 134 9.45 -10.26 -5.01
N HIS A 135 9.68 -11.56 -5.01
CA HIS A 135 10.80 -12.19 -4.32
C HIS A 135 12.14 -11.76 -4.91
N MET A 136 13.11 -11.55 -4.03
CA MET A 136 14.45 -11.18 -4.42
C MET A 136 15.50 -11.82 -3.54
N SER A 137 16.68 -12.04 -4.12
CA SER A 137 17.88 -12.42 -3.38
C SER A 137 18.56 -11.18 -2.79
N VAL A 138 19.45 -11.41 -1.82
CA VAL A 138 20.31 -10.35 -1.25
C VAL A 138 21.07 -9.59 -2.33
N GLN A 139 21.55 -10.29 -3.36
CA GLN A 139 22.27 -9.66 -4.48
C GLN A 139 21.39 -8.67 -5.24
N ARG A 140 20.12 -9.03 -5.54
CA ARG A 140 19.19 -8.12 -6.20
C ARG A 140 18.78 -6.97 -5.29
N ALA A 141 18.61 -7.22 -3.98
CA ALA A 141 18.36 -6.17 -3.02
C ALA A 141 19.53 -5.16 -2.95
N LYS A 142 20.78 -5.62 -2.96
CA LYS A 142 21.97 -4.74 -3.05
C LYS A 142 22.00 -3.93 -4.34
N GLN A 143 21.64 -4.52 -5.48
CA GLN A 143 21.53 -3.78 -6.75
C GLN A 143 20.44 -2.68 -6.69
N LEU A 144 19.30 -2.95 -6.04
CA LEU A 144 18.27 -1.92 -5.83
C LEU A 144 18.81 -0.76 -4.99
N LYS A 145 19.53 -1.07 -3.90
CA LYS A 145 20.18 -0.07 -3.05
C LYS A 145 21.19 0.78 -3.82
N GLU A 146 22.05 0.15 -4.63
CA GLU A 146 23.02 0.83 -5.49
C GLU A 146 22.34 1.73 -6.54
N ALA A 147 21.14 1.37 -7.00
CA ALA A 147 20.32 2.18 -7.90
C ALA A 147 19.56 3.32 -7.18
N GLY A 148 19.73 3.47 -5.86
CA GLY A 148 19.12 4.55 -5.08
C GLY A 148 17.78 4.22 -4.45
N ILE A 149 17.30 2.96 -4.52
CA ILE A 149 16.14 2.51 -3.72
C ILE A 149 16.51 2.56 -2.24
N GLN A 150 15.62 3.09 -1.41
CA GLN A 150 15.79 3.15 0.04
C GLN A 150 14.92 2.11 0.75
N ARG A 151 13.76 1.79 0.19
CA ARG A 151 12.74 0.92 0.81
C ARG A 151 12.26 -0.15 -0.15
N VAL A 152 12.03 -1.35 0.35
CA VAL A 152 11.39 -2.43 -0.42
C VAL A 152 10.13 -2.89 0.28
N HIS A 153 9.06 -2.98 -0.49
CA HIS A 153 7.77 -3.49 -0.06
C HIS A 153 7.65 -4.98 -0.34
N HIS A 154 7.35 -5.75 0.70
CA HIS A 154 7.07 -7.18 0.60
C HIS A 154 6.21 -7.64 1.78
N ASN A 155 4.89 -7.75 1.55
CA ASN A 155 3.94 -8.13 2.59
C ASN A 155 4.04 -9.60 3.00
N VAL A 156 3.64 -9.87 4.24
CA VAL A 156 3.25 -11.21 4.70
C VAL A 156 1.81 -11.57 4.29
N GLU A 157 1.03 -10.56 3.89
CA GLU A 157 -0.37 -10.59 3.46
C GLU A 157 -1.38 -10.92 4.56
N THR A 158 -1.12 -11.93 5.38
CA THR A 158 -1.98 -12.37 6.48
C THR A 158 -1.16 -13.15 7.53
N ALA A 159 -1.83 -13.73 8.51
CA ALA A 159 -1.27 -14.68 9.47
C ALA A 159 -0.72 -15.93 8.78
N GLU A 160 0.40 -16.46 9.25
CA GLU A 160 0.96 -17.71 8.71
C GLU A 160 -0.06 -18.86 8.79
N SER A 161 -0.83 -18.94 9.89
CA SER A 161 -1.88 -19.95 10.06
C SER A 161 -3.06 -19.85 9.08
N TYR A 162 -3.25 -18.72 8.38
CA TYR A 162 -4.32 -18.51 7.38
C TYR A 162 -3.79 -18.49 5.94
N TYR A 163 -2.48 -18.43 5.76
CA TYR A 163 -1.91 -18.03 4.47
C TYR A 163 -2.21 -19.00 3.32
N ASP A 164 -2.39 -20.30 3.58
CA ASP A 164 -2.75 -21.28 2.55
C ASP A 164 -4.12 -20.99 1.90
N GLU A 165 -5.00 -20.23 2.58
CA GLU A 165 -6.22 -19.72 1.97
C GLU A 165 -5.98 -18.55 1.01
N VAL A 166 -4.87 -17.83 1.17
CA VAL A 166 -4.55 -16.67 0.34
C VAL A 166 -3.88 -17.07 -0.96
N SER A 167 -2.90 -17.98 -0.92
CA SER A 167 -2.17 -18.42 -2.12
C SER A 167 -1.56 -19.79 -1.92
N THR A 168 -1.62 -20.63 -2.96
CA THR A 168 -0.96 -21.94 -2.99
C THR A 168 0.32 -21.94 -3.82
N THR A 169 0.50 -20.95 -4.72
CA THR A 169 1.69 -20.86 -5.59
C THR A 169 2.88 -20.18 -4.91
N VAL A 170 2.62 -19.28 -3.97
CA VAL A 170 3.65 -18.56 -3.20
C VAL A 170 3.66 -19.10 -1.78
N ARG A 171 4.80 -19.55 -1.24
CA ARG A 171 4.89 -20.03 0.15
C ARG A 171 5.19 -18.89 1.13
N TYR A 172 4.61 -18.97 2.34
CA TYR A 172 4.84 -17.99 3.41
C TYR A 172 6.33 -17.79 3.73
N GLU A 173 7.07 -18.88 3.92
CA GLU A 173 8.52 -18.86 4.17
C GLU A 173 9.31 -18.12 3.08
N GLY A 174 8.86 -18.17 1.82
CA GLY A 174 9.50 -17.43 0.72
C GLY A 174 9.39 -15.91 0.87
N ARG A 175 8.31 -15.44 1.50
CA ARG A 175 8.12 -14.02 1.84
C ARG A 175 9.10 -13.61 2.93
N LEU A 176 9.20 -14.40 4.00
CA LEU A 176 10.16 -14.16 5.09
C LEU A 176 11.60 -14.09 4.57
N ARG A 177 12.02 -15.06 3.74
CA ARG A 177 13.36 -15.03 3.13
C ARG A 177 13.62 -13.78 2.28
N THR A 178 12.58 -13.25 1.64
CA THR A 178 12.71 -12.01 0.86
C THR A 178 12.89 -10.80 1.78
N ILE A 179 12.14 -10.76 2.88
CA ILE A 179 12.24 -9.70 3.90
C ILE A 179 13.64 -9.72 4.52
N ASP A 180 14.14 -10.89 4.92
CA ASP A 180 15.50 -11.07 5.44
C ASP A 180 16.55 -10.60 4.43
N ALA A 181 16.36 -10.90 3.14
CA ALA A 181 17.29 -10.50 2.09
C ALA A 181 17.33 -8.98 1.85
N VAL A 182 16.20 -8.30 2.05
CA VAL A 182 16.10 -6.82 2.00
C VAL A 182 16.83 -6.21 3.19
N GLU A 183 16.60 -6.75 4.38
CA GLU A 183 17.27 -6.30 5.60
C GLU A 183 18.79 -6.51 5.53
N GLU A 184 19.25 -7.68 5.06
CA GLU A 184 20.68 -7.98 4.88
C GLU A 184 21.36 -7.03 3.87
N ALA A 185 20.63 -6.54 2.87
CA ALA A 185 21.14 -5.51 1.95
C ALA A 185 21.22 -4.11 2.60
N GLY A 186 20.65 -3.94 3.80
CA GLY A 186 20.55 -2.68 4.52
C GLY A 186 19.60 -1.70 3.85
N LEU A 187 18.49 -2.19 3.32
CA LEU A 187 17.35 -1.41 2.83
C LEU A 187 16.27 -1.35 3.92
N GLU A 188 15.46 -0.29 3.92
CA GLU A 188 14.27 -0.26 4.76
C GLU A 188 13.26 -1.33 4.32
N THR A 189 12.70 -2.04 5.30
CA THR A 189 11.66 -3.04 5.08
C THR A 189 10.28 -2.39 5.20
N CYS A 190 9.41 -2.64 4.21
CA CYS A 190 8.01 -2.24 4.21
C CYS A 190 7.15 -3.50 4.15
N VAL A 191 6.67 -3.95 5.30
CA VAL A 191 6.05 -5.26 5.48
C VAL A 191 4.74 -5.09 6.23
N GLY A 192 3.65 -5.51 5.62
CA GLY A 192 2.34 -5.48 6.24
C GLY A 192 1.43 -6.58 5.69
N GLY A 193 0.14 -6.30 5.67
CA GLY A 193 -0.87 -7.27 5.29
C GLY A 193 -2.17 -6.64 4.80
N ILE A 194 -3.15 -7.51 4.59
CA ILE A 194 -4.49 -7.17 4.15
C ILE A 194 -5.47 -7.68 5.21
N LEU A 195 -6.28 -6.77 5.75
CA LEU A 195 -7.37 -7.11 6.64
C LEU A 195 -8.61 -7.50 5.84
N ASN A 196 -9.47 -8.32 6.44
CA ASN A 196 -10.73 -8.78 5.89
C ASN A 196 -10.59 -9.74 4.68
N LEU A 197 -9.52 -10.54 4.66
CA LEU A 197 -9.37 -11.67 3.74
C LEU A 197 -10.22 -12.89 4.14
N GLY A 198 -10.71 -12.90 5.38
CA GLY A 198 -11.44 -14.00 6.01
C GLY A 198 -10.76 -14.57 7.25
N GLU A 199 -9.65 -13.98 7.65
CA GLU A 199 -8.91 -14.27 8.86
C GLU A 199 -9.74 -13.94 10.12
N SER A 200 -9.53 -14.70 11.19
CA SER A 200 -10.15 -14.44 12.49
C SER A 200 -9.48 -13.26 13.22
N ARG A 201 -10.10 -12.77 14.30
CA ARG A 201 -9.51 -11.73 15.15
C ARG A 201 -8.17 -12.20 15.75
N GLU A 202 -8.07 -13.47 16.14
CA GLU A 202 -6.84 -14.09 16.65
C GLU A 202 -5.73 -14.09 15.58
N GLN A 203 -6.09 -14.37 14.33
CA GLN A 203 -5.15 -14.35 13.20
C GLN A 203 -4.67 -12.93 12.89
N ARG A 204 -5.51 -11.90 13.08
CA ARG A 204 -5.03 -10.49 13.01
C ARG A 204 -3.99 -10.18 14.09
N VAL A 205 -4.20 -10.67 15.32
CA VAL A 205 -3.21 -10.54 16.40
C VAL A 205 -1.93 -11.32 16.08
N GLU A 206 -2.05 -12.56 15.58
CA GLU A 206 -0.91 -13.37 15.12
C GLU A 206 -0.07 -12.59 14.10
N MET A 207 -0.70 -12.05 13.06
CA MET A 207 -0.02 -11.23 12.05
C MET A 207 0.65 -10.00 12.67
N ALA A 208 -0.03 -9.27 13.56
CA ALA A 208 0.53 -8.08 14.21
C ALA A 208 1.80 -8.39 15.02
N PHE A 209 1.80 -9.48 15.79
CA PHE A 209 2.97 -9.90 16.57
C PHE A 209 4.07 -10.49 15.71
N GLN A 210 3.72 -11.11 14.58
CA GLN A 210 4.70 -11.53 13.58
C GLN A 210 5.40 -10.34 12.93
N LEU A 211 4.65 -9.29 12.58
CA LEU A 211 5.22 -8.03 12.12
C LEU A 211 6.11 -7.40 13.20
N ALA A 212 5.70 -7.44 14.48
CA ALA A 212 6.53 -6.92 15.57
C ALA A 212 7.86 -7.68 15.72
N LYS A 213 7.88 -8.98 15.43
CA LYS A 213 9.10 -9.79 15.38
C LYS A 213 10.00 -9.44 14.18
N ILE A 214 9.39 -9.11 13.03
CA ILE A 214 10.10 -8.63 11.84
C ILE A 214 10.67 -7.21 12.06
N ASP A 215 10.04 -6.42 12.93
CA ASP A 215 10.39 -5.01 13.25
C ASP A 215 10.58 -4.13 11.99
N PRO A 216 9.62 -4.11 11.05
CA PRO A 216 9.80 -3.40 9.79
C PRO A 216 9.80 -1.89 9.99
N THR A 217 10.55 -1.18 9.13
CA THR A 217 10.57 0.30 9.13
C THR A 217 9.18 0.87 8.83
N SER A 218 8.43 0.23 7.93
CA SER A 218 7.08 0.66 7.56
C SER A 218 6.12 -0.52 7.49
N VAL A 219 4.88 -0.30 7.93
CA VAL A 219 3.78 -1.26 7.90
C VAL A 219 2.65 -0.70 7.04
N PRO A 220 2.48 -1.17 5.79
CA PRO A 220 1.29 -0.90 5.01
C PRO A 220 0.10 -1.72 5.54
N ILE A 221 -0.99 -1.04 5.86
CA ILE A 221 -2.27 -1.66 6.18
C ILE A 221 -3.17 -1.51 4.96
N ASN A 222 -3.56 -2.65 4.40
CA ASN A 222 -4.55 -2.74 3.34
C ASN A 222 -5.82 -3.34 3.93
N MET A 223 -6.95 -3.02 3.34
CA MET A 223 -8.21 -3.73 3.56
C MET A 223 -8.62 -4.37 2.25
N LEU A 224 -9.24 -5.54 2.31
CA LEU A 224 -9.75 -6.19 1.11
C LEU A 224 -10.69 -5.22 0.38
N ASN A 225 -10.37 -4.97 -0.90
CA ASN A 225 -11.31 -4.42 -1.86
C ASN A 225 -11.80 -5.60 -2.72
N PRO A 226 -12.99 -6.15 -2.43
CA PRO A 226 -13.51 -7.31 -3.15
C PRO A 226 -13.65 -7.00 -4.64
N ARG A 227 -13.01 -7.82 -5.47
CA ARG A 227 -13.08 -7.70 -6.94
C ARG A 227 -13.83 -8.88 -7.50
N ALA A 228 -14.99 -8.64 -8.12
CA ALA A 228 -15.76 -9.66 -8.81
C ALA A 228 -14.86 -10.49 -9.75
N GLY A 229 -14.94 -11.82 -9.64
CA GLY A 229 -14.08 -12.75 -10.39
C GLY A 229 -12.74 -13.08 -9.72
N THR A 230 -12.43 -12.57 -8.53
CA THR A 230 -11.35 -13.07 -7.67
C THR A 230 -11.89 -14.06 -6.62
N LYS A 231 -11.03 -14.87 -5.97
CA LYS A 231 -11.45 -15.84 -4.94
C LYS A 231 -12.22 -15.16 -3.80
N PHE A 232 -11.84 -13.92 -3.47
CA PHE A 232 -12.46 -13.13 -2.39
C PHE A 232 -13.42 -12.05 -2.91
N GLY A 233 -13.86 -12.15 -4.16
CA GLY A 233 -14.62 -11.10 -4.85
C GLY A 233 -16.04 -10.86 -4.32
N ASP A 234 -16.62 -11.84 -3.65
CA ASP A 234 -18.00 -11.80 -3.13
C ASP A 234 -18.08 -11.43 -1.64
N ARG A 235 -16.96 -11.04 -1.02
CA ARG A 235 -16.95 -10.65 0.40
C ARG A 235 -17.49 -9.23 0.57
N ASP A 236 -18.03 -8.94 1.75
CA ASP A 236 -18.40 -7.59 2.13
C ASP A 236 -17.17 -6.76 2.51
N TYR A 237 -17.30 -5.44 2.42
CA TYR A 237 -16.32 -4.52 2.99
C TYR A 237 -16.23 -4.69 4.51
N MET A 238 -15.04 -4.42 5.04
CA MET A 238 -14.80 -4.35 6.47
C MET A 238 -15.58 -3.18 7.05
N ASP A 239 -16.21 -3.39 8.20
CA ASP A 239 -16.82 -2.30 8.94
C ASP A 239 -15.78 -1.20 9.26
N PRO A 240 -16.08 0.09 9.01
CA PRO A 240 -15.15 1.19 9.24
C PRO A 240 -14.64 1.27 10.70
N TRP A 241 -15.49 0.97 11.69
CA TRP A 241 -15.12 0.99 13.11
C TRP A 241 -14.21 -0.19 13.47
N GLU A 242 -14.45 -1.37 12.91
CA GLU A 242 -13.51 -2.48 13.00
C GLU A 242 -12.15 -2.10 12.39
N ALA A 243 -12.13 -1.44 11.23
CA ALA A 243 -10.88 -1.07 10.57
C ALA A 243 -10.04 -0.09 11.41
N VAL A 244 -10.64 1.00 11.92
CA VAL A 244 -9.92 1.97 12.78
C VAL A 244 -9.46 1.34 14.10
N LYS A 245 -10.26 0.43 14.68
CA LYS A 245 -9.88 -0.33 15.88
C LYS A 245 -8.62 -1.16 15.62
N TRP A 246 -8.58 -1.91 14.53
CA TRP A 246 -7.41 -2.75 14.20
C TRP A 246 -6.17 -1.93 13.87
N ILE A 247 -6.32 -0.76 13.24
CA ILE A 247 -5.21 0.18 13.04
C ILE A 247 -4.63 0.62 14.40
N ALA A 248 -5.49 1.00 15.36
CA ALA A 248 -5.07 1.40 16.69
C ALA A 248 -4.37 0.27 17.47
N ILE A 249 -4.91 -0.97 17.39
CA ILE A 249 -4.27 -2.15 17.99
C ILE A 249 -2.88 -2.37 17.40
N PHE A 250 -2.76 -2.33 16.06
CA PHE A 250 -1.48 -2.52 15.39
C PHE A 250 -0.47 -1.44 15.79
N ARG A 251 -0.89 -0.17 15.90
CA ARG A 251 -0.03 0.94 16.35
C ARG A 251 0.54 0.67 17.73
N LEU A 252 -0.26 0.16 18.67
CA LEU A 252 0.23 -0.17 20.01
C LEU A 252 1.18 -1.38 20.01
N ILE A 253 1.03 -2.30 19.06
CA ILE A 253 1.94 -3.44 18.91
C ILE A 253 3.26 -3.03 18.25
N LEU A 254 3.23 -2.13 17.26
CA LEU A 254 4.38 -1.63 16.52
C LEU A 254 4.53 -0.10 16.66
N PRO A 255 4.85 0.41 17.86
CA PRO A 255 4.78 1.85 18.15
C PRO A 255 5.77 2.68 17.33
N ALA A 256 6.93 2.11 16.97
CA ALA A 256 8.00 2.81 16.25
C ALA A 256 7.98 2.61 14.71
N ALA A 257 7.02 1.88 14.16
CA ALA A 257 6.95 1.63 12.71
C ALA A 257 6.09 2.67 11.98
N LEU A 258 6.41 2.94 10.70
CA LEU A 258 5.64 3.87 9.88
C LEU A 258 4.41 3.23 9.29
N PHE A 259 3.23 3.65 9.73
CA PHE A 259 1.99 3.08 9.27
C PHE A 259 1.49 3.80 8.04
N ARG A 260 1.16 3.02 7.01
CA ARG A 260 0.60 3.55 5.77
C ARG A 260 -0.72 2.90 5.45
N LEU A 261 -1.75 3.72 5.22
CA LEU A 261 -3.03 3.23 4.75
C LEU A 261 -3.01 3.12 3.22
N CYS A 262 -3.26 1.92 2.70
CA CYS A 262 -3.05 1.59 1.29
C CYS A 262 -4.37 1.12 0.64
N GLY A 263 -4.35 -0.02 -0.06
CA GLY A 263 -5.47 -0.48 -0.87
C GLY A 263 -6.73 -0.75 -0.04
N GLY A 264 -7.89 -0.43 -0.62
CA GLY A 264 -9.20 -0.63 -0.02
C GLY A 264 -9.61 0.44 1.00
N ARG A 265 -8.78 1.45 1.28
CA ARG A 265 -9.11 2.47 2.29
C ARG A 265 -10.31 3.33 1.95
N VAL A 266 -10.49 3.68 0.69
CA VAL A 266 -11.60 4.55 0.28
C VAL A 266 -12.92 3.82 0.49
N GLU A 267 -12.98 2.57 0.04
CA GLU A 267 -14.20 1.76 0.09
C GLU A 267 -14.54 1.28 1.51
N ASN A 268 -13.53 0.91 2.31
CA ASN A 268 -13.76 0.33 3.63
C ASN A 268 -13.90 1.39 4.74
N LEU A 269 -13.32 2.58 4.61
CA LEU A 269 -13.37 3.59 5.68
C LEU A 269 -14.31 4.76 5.38
N GLY A 270 -14.51 5.12 4.11
CA GLY A 270 -15.32 6.28 3.73
C GLY A 270 -14.92 7.54 4.51
N GLU A 271 -15.85 8.10 5.28
CA GLU A 271 -15.67 9.30 6.09
C GLU A 271 -14.76 9.08 7.32
N LEU A 272 -14.52 7.84 7.76
CA LEU A 272 -13.67 7.53 8.92
C LEU A 272 -12.17 7.52 8.60
N GLN A 273 -11.74 7.91 7.41
CA GLN A 273 -10.31 7.96 7.08
C GLN A 273 -9.53 8.94 7.99
N GLN A 274 -10.09 10.10 8.35
CA GLN A 274 -9.48 10.99 9.34
C GLN A 274 -9.35 10.33 10.72
N LEU A 275 -10.36 9.56 11.13
CA LEU A 275 -10.31 8.80 12.37
C LEU A 275 -9.24 7.70 12.31
N ALA A 276 -9.03 7.07 11.14
CA ALA A 276 -7.93 6.15 10.91
C ALA A 276 -6.56 6.83 11.06
N VAL A 277 -6.41 8.10 10.63
CA VAL A 277 -5.20 8.88 10.91
C VAL A 277 -4.96 9.04 12.40
N ARG A 278 -6.00 9.40 13.16
CA ARG A 278 -5.92 9.46 14.63
C ARG A 278 -5.61 8.10 15.27
N ALA A 279 -6.07 6.99 14.67
CA ALA A 279 -5.76 5.64 15.10
C ALA A 279 -4.27 5.25 14.94
N GLY A 280 -3.44 6.11 14.34
CA GLY A 280 -1.99 5.98 14.34
C GLY A 280 -1.36 5.83 12.96
N ILE A 281 -2.03 6.23 11.88
CA ILE A 281 -1.45 6.26 10.53
C ILE A 281 -0.47 7.44 10.39
N ASN A 282 0.66 7.23 9.71
CA ASN A 282 1.64 8.28 9.39
C ASN A 282 1.53 8.78 7.95
N GLY A 283 0.83 8.08 7.07
CA GLY A 283 0.67 8.49 5.69
C GLY A 283 -0.24 7.56 4.92
N VAL A 284 -0.57 7.92 3.69
CA VAL A 284 -1.42 7.09 2.81
C VAL A 284 -0.73 6.81 1.48
N MET A 285 -1.23 5.81 0.76
CA MET A 285 -1.00 5.73 -0.68
C MET A 285 -1.94 6.75 -1.36
N MET A 286 -1.34 7.77 -1.96
CA MET A 286 -2.01 8.87 -2.64
C MET A 286 -2.38 8.51 -4.07
N GLY A 287 -3.49 9.07 -4.52
CA GLY A 287 -3.98 8.89 -5.88
C GLY A 287 -4.37 7.44 -6.16
N ASN A 288 -4.28 7.05 -7.43
CA ASN A 288 -4.74 5.75 -7.90
C ASN A 288 -3.92 4.57 -7.36
N PHE A 289 -4.60 3.47 -7.07
CA PHE A 289 -3.98 2.20 -6.71
C PHE A 289 -3.66 1.38 -7.97
N LEU A 290 -3.10 0.18 -7.79
CA LEU A 290 -2.66 -0.69 -8.90
C LEU A 290 -3.76 -1.00 -9.92
N THR A 291 -5.01 -1.14 -9.46
CA THR A 291 -6.16 -1.57 -10.28
C THR A 291 -7.44 -0.80 -9.99
N THR A 292 -7.41 0.18 -9.09
CA THR A 292 -8.60 0.95 -8.66
C THR A 292 -8.26 2.43 -8.54
N LEU A 293 -9.29 3.27 -8.71
CA LEU A 293 -9.17 4.70 -8.45
C LEU A 293 -9.02 4.94 -6.95
N GLY A 294 -8.27 5.98 -6.59
CA GLY A 294 -8.12 6.42 -5.20
C GLY A 294 -8.79 7.77 -4.96
N SER A 295 -8.40 8.42 -3.86
CA SER A 295 -8.76 9.81 -3.56
C SER A 295 -7.90 10.78 -4.37
N GLU A 296 -8.38 12.00 -4.56
CA GLU A 296 -7.56 13.07 -5.12
C GLU A 296 -6.40 13.41 -4.16
N PRO A 297 -5.21 13.74 -4.69
CA PRO A 297 -4.04 14.07 -3.87
C PRO A 297 -4.29 15.19 -2.83
N GLU A 298 -5.13 16.16 -3.18
CA GLU A 298 -5.49 17.30 -2.34
C GLU A 298 -6.30 16.85 -1.12
N ASP A 299 -7.28 15.96 -1.31
CA ASP A 299 -8.09 15.39 -0.23
C ASP A 299 -7.22 14.58 0.73
N ASP A 300 -6.25 13.83 0.18
CA ASP A 300 -5.30 13.07 0.97
C ASP A 300 -4.39 13.94 1.83
N ARG A 301 -4.00 15.12 1.34
CA ARG A 301 -3.22 16.08 2.13
C ARG A 301 -4.08 16.74 3.20
N ALA A 302 -5.28 17.19 2.84
CA ALA A 302 -6.22 17.86 3.75
C ALA A 302 -6.52 17.00 4.98
N MET A 303 -6.69 15.69 4.79
CA MET A 303 -6.91 14.72 5.87
C MET A 303 -5.84 14.76 6.97
N PHE A 304 -4.58 15.05 6.64
CA PHE A 304 -3.49 15.18 7.62
C PHE A 304 -3.37 16.63 8.13
N GLU A 305 -3.54 17.62 7.26
CA GLU A 305 -3.44 19.04 7.61
C GLU A 305 -4.52 19.46 8.62
N GLU A 306 -5.75 18.97 8.46
CA GLU A 306 -6.87 19.23 9.40
C GLU A 306 -6.60 18.68 10.81
N LEU A 307 -5.72 17.69 10.93
CA LEU A 307 -5.24 17.15 12.21
C LEU A 307 -3.98 17.84 12.73
N GLY A 308 -3.54 18.92 12.07
CA GLY A 308 -2.34 19.68 12.42
C GLY A 308 -1.04 18.96 12.09
N LEU A 309 -1.04 18.04 11.12
CA LEU A 309 0.13 17.25 10.74
C LEU A 309 0.88 17.86 9.56
N ASN A 310 2.20 17.71 9.58
CA ASN A 310 3.08 18.30 8.58
C ASN A 310 3.12 17.43 7.31
N VAL A 311 2.57 17.94 6.22
CA VAL A 311 2.60 17.32 4.88
C VAL A 311 3.61 17.97 3.93
N ALA A 312 4.41 18.91 4.40
CA ALA A 312 5.40 19.61 3.59
C ALA A 312 6.66 18.75 3.39
N ARG A 313 7.17 18.74 2.16
CA ARG A 313 8.47 18.15 1.83
C ARG A 313 9.61 19.13 2.11
N GLN A 314 10.70 18.61 2.65
CA GLN A 314 11.96 19.34 2.74
C GLN A 314 12.76 19.30 1.42
N PRO A 315 13.64 20.28 1.17
CA PRO A 315 14.46 20.33 -0.05
C PRO A 315 15.37 19.12 -0.29
N ASP A 316 15.71 18.37 0.75
CA ASP A 316 16.56 17.17 0.75
C ASP A 316 15.78 15.86 1.00
N ASN A 317 14.45 15.86 0.89
CA ASN A 317 13.58 14.70 1.14
C ASN A 317 14.02 13.43 0.40
N GLY A 318 14.54 13.52 -0.82
CA GLY A 318 15.03 12.38 -1.58
C GLY A 318 16.33 11.76 -1.03
N ALA A 319 17.04 12.44 -0.14
CA ALA A 319 18.29 11.99 0.47
C ALA A 319 18.09 11.41 1.89
N ASP A 320 17.11 11.90 2.65
CA ASP A 320 16.76 11.36 3.97
C ASP A 320 15.70 10.25 3.82
N PRO A 321 15.94 9.00 4.25
CA PRO A 321 14.94 7.95 4.13
C PRO A 321 13.78 8.07 5.14
N ARG A 322 13.92 8.88 6.21
CA ARG A 322 12.93 8.99 7.30
C ARG A 322 11.84 10.04 7.02
N PRO A 323 10.63 9.87 7.61
CA PRO A 323 9.61 10.90 7.65
C PRO A 323 10.16 12.10 8.39
N ASP A 324 9.91 13.27 7.83
CA ASP A 324 10.58 14.47 8.31
C ASP A 324 9.80 15.10 9.46
N ASN A 325 10.41 15.09 10.64
CA ASN A 325 9.92 15.76 11.84
C ASN A 325 10.76 16.99 12.20
N ARG A 326 11.59 17.51 11.28
CA ARG A 326 12.33 18.77 11.49
C ARG A 326 11.31 19.90 11.55
N SER A 327 10.82 20.15 12.76
CA SER A 327 9.87 21.18 13.12
C SER A 327 10.50 22.56 12.91
N GLY A 328 10.34 23.08 11.70
CA GLY A 328 10.58 24.49 11.37
C GLY A 328 9.33 25.19 10.83
N TRP A 329 8.21 24.48 10.75
CA TRP A 329 6.99 24.96 10.07
C TRP A 329 5.99 25.69 10.99
N LEU A 330 6.16 25.58 12.32
CA LEU A 330 5.27 26.23 13.30
C LEU A 330 5.86 27.50 13.92
N GLU A 331 7.10 27.85 13.61
CA GLU A 331 7.70 29.15 13.95
C GLU A 331 8.20 29.85 12.67
N GLY A 332 7.29 30.50 11.95
CA GLY A 332 7.61 31.29 10.75
C GLY A 332 6.47 31.37 9.74
N GLU A 333 6.63 32.22 8.73
CA GLU A 333 5.78 32.16 7.54
C GLU A 333 6.05 30.84 6.80
N THR A 334 4.98 30.16 6.37
CA THR A 334 5.03 29.00 5.47
C THR A 334 6.01 29.28 4.33
N PRO A 335 7.11 28.51 4.19
CA PRO A 335 7.96 28.63 3.02
C PRO A 335 7.13 28.36 1.78
N ARG A 336 7.14 29.28 0.81
CA ARG A 336 6.59 29.01 -0.53
C ARG A 336 7.28 27.76 -1.07
N THR A 337 6.58 26.64 -1.03
CA THR A 337 6.98 25.45 -1.77
C THR A 337 6.52 25.64 -3.21
N PRO A 338 7.28 25.20 -4.21
CA PRO A 338 6.87 25.31 -5.60
C PRO A 338 5.68 24.41 -5.95
N VAL A 339 4.99 23.84 -4.94
CA VAL A 339 3.78 23.03 -5.12
C VAL A 339 2.70 23.85 -5.83
N ASP A 340 2.49 25.11 -5.43
CA ASP A 340 1.52 25.99 -6.11
C ASP A 340 1.87 26.22 -7.59
N GLU A 341 3.17 26.32 -7.93
CA GLU A 341 3.66 26.47 -9.32
C GLU A 341 3.69 25.16 -10.11
N LEU A 342 3.60 24.00 -9.43
CA LEU A 342 3.58 22.65 -10.02
C LEU A 342 2.15 22.15 -10.22
N ILE A 343 1.20 22.55 -9.36
CA ILE A 343 -0.24 22.31 -9.54
C ILE A 343 -0.71 22.96 -10.85
N ASP A 344 -0.31 24.22 -11.09
CA ASP A 344 -0.63 24.96 -12.32
C ASP A 344 -0.01 24.33 -13.60
N ARG A 345 0.94 23.40 -13.47
CA ARG A 345 1.57 22.68 -14.58
C ARG A 345 1.05 21.25 -14.77
N GLN A 346 0.04 20.80 -14.02
CA GLN A 346 -0.59 19.50 -14.26
C GLN A 346 -1.09 19.34 -15.71
N GLU A 347 -1.58 20.43 -16.33
CA GLU A 347 -2.03 20.42 -17.74
C GLU A 347 -0.88 20.22 -18.74
N GLU A 348 0.36 20.56 -18.36
CA GLU A 348 1.56 20.39 -19.18
C GLU A 348 2.21 19.00 -19.01
N ALA A 349 1.81 18.23 -17.99
CA ALA A 349 2.24 16.85 -17.82
C ALA A 349 1.50 15.96 -18.83
N ASN A 350 2.24 15.36 -19.77
CA ASN A 350 1.69 14.33 -20.65
C ASN A 350 1.35 13.09 -19.82
N LEU A 351 0.15 13.04 -19.24
CA LEU A 351 -0.31 11.84 -18.55
C LEU A 351 -0.39 10.69 -19.58
N TRP A 352 0.49 9.70 -19.44
CA TRP A 352 0.46 8.48 -20.24
C TRP A 352 -0.92 7.83 -20.14
N ASN A 353 -1.60 7.66 -21.28
CA ASN A 353 -2.91 7.03 -21.33
C ASN A 353 -2.77 5.50 -21.48
N PRO A 354 -2.96 4.69 -20.42
CA PRO A 354 -2.86 3.22 -20.47
C PRO A 354 -3.85 2.59 -21.46
N GLU A 355 -4.97 3.23 -21.76
CA GLU A 355 -6.02 2.68 -22.64
C GLU A 355 -5.51 2.40 -24.06
N LEU A 356 -4.51 3.16 -24.52
CA LEU A 356 -3.93 3.03 -25.86
C LEU A 356 -3.09 1.76 -26.05
N GLN A 357 -2.79 1.00 -24.99
CA GLN A 357 -2.00 -0.23 -25.05
C GLN A 357 -2.73 -1.50 -24.56
N LEU A 358 -4.02 -1.38 -24.17
CA LEU A 358 -4.77 -2.50 -23.59
C LEU A 358 -5.08 -3.60 -24.63
N ARG A 359 -4.62 -4.83 -24.34
CA ARG A 359 -5.09 -6.05 -25.01
C ARG A 359 -5.97 -6.85 -24.05
N ARG A 360 -7.29 -6.83 -24.25
CA ARG A 360 -8.25 -7.63 -23.47
C ARG A 360 -8.29 -9.08 -23.98
N LYS A 361 -8.23 -10.09 -23.10
CA LYS A 361 -8.43 -11.50 -23.47
C LYS A 361 -9.36 -12.20 -22.47
N LYS A 362 -10.53 -12.64 -22.94
CA LYS A 362 -11.53 -13.42 -22.17
C LYS A 362 -10.99 -14.83 -21.86
N LYS A 363 -11.19 -15.33 -20.63
CA LYS A 363 -10.78 -16.68 -20.20
C LYS A 363 -11.93 -17.69 -20.29
N THR A 364 -11.59 -18.99 -20.21
CA THR A 364 -12.49 -20.12 -20.51
C THR A 364 -12.86 -21.01 -19.31
N ALA A 365 -12.29 -20.81 -18.11
CA ALA A 365 -12.65 -21.60 -16.91
C ALA A 365 -12.17 -20.95 -15.59
N VAL A 366 -12.91 -21.20 -14.49
CA VAL A 366 -12.67 -20.73 -13.10
C VAL A 366 -12.49 -21.93 -12.15
N PRO A 367 -11.56 -21.89 -11.18
CA PRO A 367 -11.46 -22.90 -10.12
C PRO A 367 -12.71 -22.90 -9.21
N PRO A 368 -13.14 -24.05 -8.64
CA PRO A 368 -14.31 -24.14 -7.78
C PRO A 368 -14.09 -23.50 -6.40
N ARG A 369 -15.17 -23.02 -5.77
CA ARG A 369 -15.14 -22.41 -4.43
C ARG A 369 -14.84 -23.44 -3.32
N PRO A 370 -14.14 -23.07 -2.24
CA PRO A 370 -13.87 -23.97 -1.09
C PRO A 370 -15.13 -24.45 -0.37
N ASP A 371 -16.19 -23.62 -0.36
CA ASP A 371 -17.49 -23.96 0.22
C ASP A 371 -18.41 -24.70 -0.77
N GLY A 372 -17.92 -25.04 -1.96
CA GLY A 372 -18.65 -25.76 -3.00
C GLY A 372 -19.72 -24.94 -3.71
N ALA A 373 -19.87 -23.65 -3.40
CA ALA A 373 -20.85 -22.82 -4.10
C ALA A 373 -20.42 -22.54 -5.56
N ALA A 374 -21.42 -22.26 -6.41
CA ALA A 374 -21.18 -21.95 -7.81
C ALA A 374 -20.45 -20.61 -7.98
N ASN A 375 -19.48 -20.56 -8.89
CA ASN A 375 -18.89 -19.29 -9.32
C ASN A 375 -19.97 -18.49 -10.05
N ARG A 376 -20.42 -17.39 -9.46
CA ARG A 376 -21.37 -16.48 -10.11
C ARG A 376 -20.56 -15.47 -10.92
N GLY A 377 -20.51 -15.64 -12.24
CA GLY A 377 -20.08 -14.57 -13.13
C GLY A 377 -21.10 -13.43 -13.11
N LEU A 378 -20.67 -12.23 -13.52
CA LEU A 378 -21.56 -11.08 -13.71
C LEU A 378 -22.79 -11.51 -14.52
N GLU A 379 -24.00 -11.38 -13.95
CA GLU A 379 -25.22 -11.41 -14.73
C GLU A 379 -25.13 -10.28 -15.75
N VAL A 380 -25.08 -10.65 -17.03
CA VAL A 380 -25.19 -9.69 -18.11
C VAL A 380 -26.62 -9.17 -18.08
N VAL A 381 -26.84 -8.03 -17.44
CA VAL A 381 -28.07 -7.26 -17.60
C VAL A 381 -28.06 -6.74 -19.04
N GLN A 382 -28.69 -7.47 -19.95
CA GLN A 382 -29.04 -6.92 -21.25
C GLN A 382 -30.07 -5.83 -21.04
N VAL A 383 -29.63 -4.57 -21.06
CA VAL A 383 -30.53 -3.44 -21.22
C VAL A 383 -31.13 -3.56 -22.62
N GLY A 384 -32.39 -4.01 -22.68
CA GLY A 384 -33.16 -4.03 -23.90
C GLY A 384 -33.26 -2.63 -24.50
N LYS A 385 -33.16 -2.52 -25.81
CA LYS A 385 -33.47 -1.27 -26.52
C LYS A 385 -34.95 -0.94 -26.31
N GLU A 386 -35.23 -0.05 -25.37
CA GLU A 386 -36.48 0.71 -25.40
C GLU A 386 -36.33 1.88 -26.38
N GLY A 387 -37.29 2.01 -27.29
CA GLY A 387 -37.49 3.22 -28.11
C GLY A 387 -37.53 2.97 -29.62
N SER A 388 -38.71 2.63 -30.13
CA SER A 388 -39.20 3.06 -31.44
C SER A 388 -40.45 3.89 -31.24
#